data_AF-A0A518FQ08-F1
#
_entry.id   AF-A0A518FQ08-F1
#
_cell.length_a   1.000
_cell.length_b   1.000
_cell.length_c   1.000
_cell.angle_alpha   90.00
_cell.angle_beta   90.00
_cell.angle_gamma   90.00
#
_symmetry.space_group_name_H-M   'P 1'
#
loop_
_entity.id
_entity.type
_entity.pdbx_description
1 polymer ?
#
loop_
_entity_poly.entity_id
_entity_poly.type
_entity_poly.pdbx_seq_one_letter_code
_entity_poly.pdbx_strand_id
1 'polypeptide(L)'
;MPDSADPPFDHRAAQSWLAVNRRQIAAQQEDALISRLLFERAQIQFFLGENDVALPTCERAADLSRNRQETSRIHAMISRIWLEEEMQELALWWAMSAVDRDPESAEAHFVLGQAQAAGDFLRSSIASFRKVLALEPRHQAARLALGVNLRLTSLHSFAEAIEVLTAYVDDWPTDSEGWYELARATSLASILSHCPSDEAAPLFRQARTCAGYEKLEYQIHCWLRDLDETEAQQAAAALLPEKEELELLEPRAVVAYARRSAWRVHPLLAYVEEEATPAYRKRVAEGLLPRRFLSGNVVAGLVMTVYRYAKQVRKEAEAATIDLYNLTEQAERAADAALYTARLYLQDRMSPADCGAALRELAQATRDDFQMLQNCDILQLENDRESCVQHCIWQGKPPAWYQSAREHFKQTQAAWKSELQVK
;
A
#
# COMPACT_ATOMS: atom_id res chain seq x y z
N MET A 1 -8.22 -3.26 -23.95
CA MET A 1 -7.74 -4.33 -23.06
C MET A 1 -8.38 -5.63 -23.52
N PRO A 2 -7.63 -6.70 -23.83
CA PRO A 2 -8.25 -7.98 -24.17
C PRO A 2 -8.93 -8.57 -22.94
N ASP A 3 -10.09 -9.20 -23.15
CA ASP A 3 -10.80 -10.01 -22.16
C ASP A 3 -9.91 -11.16 -21.66
N SER A 4 -9.71 -11.19 -20.34
CA SER A 4 -9.48 -12.32 -19.40
C SER A 4 -8.85 -13.66 -19.85
N ALA A 5 -8.00 -13.75 -20.88
CA ALA A 5 -7.35 -15.03 -21.24
C ALA A 5 -5.90 -14.97 -21.75
N ASP A 6 -5.26 -13.80 -21.82
CA ASP A 6 -3.86 -13.68 -22.26
C ASP A 6 -2.85 -13.62 -21.09
N PRO A 7 -1.61 -14.09 -21.27
CA PRO A 7 -0.58 -14.16 -20.23
C PRO A 7 -0.29 -12.76 -19.64
N PRO A 8 0.30 -12.68 -18.42
CA PRO A 8 0.43 -11.41 -17.70
C PRO A 8 1.13 -10.38 -18.57
N PHE A 9 0.41 -9.30 -18.84
CA PHE A 9 0.88 -8.14 -19.58
C PHE A 9 2.11 -7.56 -18.85
N ASP A 10 3.33 -7.89 -19.31
CA ASP A 10 4.56 -7.41 -18.70
C ASP A 10 4.99 -6.03 -19.25
N HIS A 11 5.85 -5.33 -18.51
CA HIS A 11 6.33 -3.99 -18.91
C HIS A 11 7.00 -3.95 -20.29
N ARG A 12 7.65 -5.04 -20.73
CA ARG A 12 8.37 -5.10 -22.01
C ARG A 12 7.40 -5.28 -23.18
N ALA A 13 6.38 -6.10 -23.00
CA ALA A 13 5.26 -6.25 -23.91
C ALA A 13 4.50 -4.92 -24.04
N ALA A 14 4.23 -4.25 -22.92
CA ALA A 14 3.59 -2.94 -22.88
C ALA A 14 4.37 -1.87 -23.67
N GLN A 15 5.70 -1.78 -23.48
CA GLN A 15 6.55 -0.87 -24.24
C GLN A 15 6.59 -1.20 -25.74
N SER A 16 6.63 -2.48 -26.09
CA SER A 16 6.60 -2.94 -27.49
C SER A 16 5.27 -2.56 -28.15
N TRP A 17 4.15 -2.76 -27.44
CA TRP A 17 2.83 -2.39 -27.93
C TRP A 17 2.69 -0.88 -28.07
N LEU A 18 3.23 -0.10 -27.13
CA LEU A 18 3.27 1.36 -27.22
C LEU A 18 4.00 1.84 -28.49
N ALA A 19 5.07 1.17 -28.88
CA ALA A 19 5.80 1.47 -30.12
C ALA A 19 4.98 1.16 -31.39
N VAL A 20 4.23 0.05 -31.39
CA VAL A 20 3.31 -0.30 -32.49
C VAL A 20 2.18 0.72 -32.59
N ASN A 21 1.53 1.03 -31.46
CA ASN A 21 0.44 1.98 -31.38
C ASN A 21 0.85 3.38 -31.90
N ARG A 22 2.06 3.86 -31.56
CA ARG A 22 2.59 5.13 -32.09
C ARG A 22 2.67 5.16 -33.63
N ARG A 23 3.06 4.04 -34.27
CA ARG A 23 3.12 3.94 -35.73
C ARG A 23 1.73 3.92 -36.35
N GLN A 24 0.78 3.24 -35.72
CA GLN A 24 -0.61 3.19 -36.18
C GLN A 24 -1.27 4.57 -36.14
N ILE A 25 -1.05 5.35 -35.07
CA ILE A 25 -1.54 6.73 -34.97
C ILE A 25 -0.96 7.59 -36.10
N ALA A 26 0.34 7.49 -36.37
CA ALA A 26 0.99 8.28 -37.42
C ALA A 26 0.52 7.94 -38.84
N ALA A 27 0.03 6.73 -39.06
CA ALA A 27 -0.49 6.27 -40.35
C ALA A 27 -1.99 6.54 -40.54
N GLN A 28 -2.69 7.02 -39.51
CA GLN A 28 -4.13 7.20 -39.52
C GLN A 28 -4.52 8.67 -39.80
N GLN A 29 -5.63 8.88 -40.50
CA GLN A 29 -6.18 10.20 -40.81
C GLN A 29 -7.59 10.43 -40.26
N GLU A 30 -8.29 9.37 -39.84
CA GLU A 30 -9.63 9.47 -39.27
C GLU A 30 -9.58 9.78 -37.76
N ASP A 31 -10.13 10.92 -37.35
CA ASP A 31 -10.18 11.36 -35.94
C ASP A 31 -10.74 10.30 -35.00
N ALA A 32 -11.79 9.59 -35.40
CA ALA A 32 -12.43 8.57 -34.56
C ALA A 32 -11.51 7.35 -34.31
N LEU A 33 -10.70 6.96 -35.31
CA LEU A 33 -9.73 5.89 -35.14
C LEU A 33 -8.49 6.37 -34.38
N ILE A 34 -8.08 7.63 -34.57
CA ILE A 34 -7.03 8.26 -33.79
C ILE A 34 -7.44 8.34 -32.31
N SER A 35 -8.68 8.73 -32.00
CA SER A 35 -9.23 8.76 -30.64
C SER A 35 -9.10 7.41 -29.94
N ARG A 36 -9.55 6.32 -30.59
CA ARG A 36 -9.41 4.95 -30.08
C ARG A 36 -7.97 4.58 -29.79
N LEU A 37 -7.08 4.81 -30.75
CA LEU A 37 -5.66 4.48 -30.61
C LEU A 37 -4.99 5.32 -29.51
N LEU A 38 -5.37 6.59 -29.36
CA LEU A 38 -4.90 7.44 -28.25
C LEU A 38 -5.45 6.96 -26.91
N PHE A 39 -6.69 6.49 -26.85
CA PHE A 39 -7.25 5.93 -25.62
C PHE A 39 -6.52 4.63 -25.23
N GLU A 40 -6.27 3.73 -26.18
CA GLU A 40 -5.43 2.54 -25.98
C GLU A 40 -4.01 2.93 -25.51
N ARG A 41 -3.42 3.97 -26.13
CA ARG A 41 -2.12 4.48 -25.73
C ARG A 41 -2.12 4.94 -24.27
N ALA A 42 -3.12 5.71 -23.88
CA ALA A 42 -3.24 6.20 -22.52
C ALA A 42 -3.42 5.06 -21.51
N GLN A 43 -4.18 4.02 -21.86
CA GLN A 43 -4.30 2.80 -21.05
C GLN A 43 -2.94 2.12 -20.82
N ILE A 44 -2.11 2.01 -21.87
CA ILE A 44 -0.77 1.43 -21.77
C ILE A 44 0.15 2.32 -20.92
N GLN A 45 0.11 3.64 -21.12
CA GLN A 45 0.90 4.58 -20.34
C GLN A 45 0.52 4.58 -18.86
N PHE A 46 -0.77 4.51 -18.56
CA PHE A 46 -1.29 4.37 -17.20
C PHE A 46 -0.79 3.07 -16.56
N PHE A 47 -0.87 1.94 -17.28
CA PHE A 47 -0.30 0.66 -16.82
C PHE A 47 1.21 0.76 -16.52
N LEU A 48 1.96 1.53 -17.31
CA LEU A 48 3.38 1.79 -17.08
C LEU A 48 3.65 2.77 -15.91
N GLY A 49 2.62 3.41 -15.37
CA GLY A 49 2.70 4.43 -14.32
C GLY A 49 3.12 5.82 -14.81
N GLU A 50 3.01 6.08 -16.11
CA GLU A 50 3.36 7.36 -16.77
C GLU A 50 2.14 8.31 -16.78
N ASN A 51 1.60 8.64 -15.60
CA ASN A 51 0.37 9.44 -15.46
C ASN A 51 0.48 10.84 -16.06
N ASP A 52 1.67 11.45 -15.99
CA ASP A 52 2.01 12.75 -16.56
C ASP A 52 1.84 12.80 -18.09
N VAL A 53 2.02 11.67 -18.77
CA VAL A 53 1.84 11.56 -20.22
C VAL A 53 0.49 10.93 -20.58
N ALA A 54 -0.05 10.04 -19.73
CA ALA A 54 -1.33 9.38 -19.96
C ALA A 54 -2.50 10.36 -19.94
N LEU A 55 -2.50 11.33 -19.02
CA LEU A 55 -3.56 12.32 -18.87
C LEU A 55 -3.76 13.21 -20.12
N PRO A 56 -2.74 13.92 -20.64
CA PRO A 56 -2.91 14.72 -21.86
C PRO A 56 -3.20 13.84 -23.10
N THR A 57 -2.80 12.56 -23.07
CA THR A 57 -3.17 11.61 -24.12
C THR A 57 -4.67 11.27 -24.06
N CYS A 58 -5.25 11.12 -22.86
CA CYS A 58 -6.70 10.97 -22.67
C CYS A 58 -7.47 12.22 -23.11
N GLU A 59 -7.02 13.41 -22.73
CA GLU A 59 -7.67 14.68 -23.12
C GLU A 59 -7.74 14.81 -24.64
N ARG A 60 -6.63 14.55 -25.33
CA ARG A 60 -6.59 14.54 -26.79
C ARG A 60 -7.48 13.44 -27.40
N ALA A 61 -7.58 12.27 -26.77
CA ALA A 61 -8.50 11.23 -27.20
C ALA A 61 -9.96 11.70 -27.07
N ALA A 62 -10.31 12.37 -25.97
CA ALA A 62 -11.64 12.89 -25.74
C ALA A 62 -12.03 13.98 -26.76
N ASP A 63 -11.11 14.87 -27.11
CA ASP A 63 -11.32 15.94 -28.10
C ASP A 63 -11.63 15.39 -29.50
N LEU A 64 -11.02 14.27 -29.87
CA LEU A 64 -11.22 13.62 -31.18
C LEU A 64 -12.39 12.63 -31.17
N SER A 65 -12.88 12.24 -29.99
CA SER A 65 -14.00 11.31 -29.87
C SER A 65 -15.29 11.96 -30.34
N ARG A 66 -16.03 11.24 -31.18
CA ARG A 66 -17.40 11.61 -31.61
C ARG A 66 -18.47 10.70 -31.00
N ASN A 67 -18.06 9.77 -30.15
CA ASN A 67 -18.91 8.74 -29.56
C ASN A 67 -19.06 8.99 -28.05
N ARG A 68 -20.31 9.06 -27.57
CA ARG A 68 -20.59 9.32 -26.15
C ARG A 68 -20.10 8.20 -25.22
N GLN A 69 -20.28 6.92 -25.59
CA GLN A 69 -19.78 5.80 -24.78
C GLN A 69 -18.26 5.76 -24.72
N GLU A 70 -17.59 6.04 -25.84
CA GLU A 70 -16.13 6.18 -25.87
C GLU A 70 -15.65 7.32 -25.00
N THR A 71 -16.29 8.49 -25.12
CA THR A 71 -15.95 9.64 -24.27
C THR A 71 -16.23 9.36 -22.79
N SER A 72 -17.28 8.60 -22.45
CA SER A 72 -17.53 8.13 -21.08
C SER A 72 -16.36 7.30 -20.55
N ARG A 73 -15.88 6.31 -21.32
CA ARG A 73 -14.71 5.49 -20.97
C ARG A 73 -13.43 6.31 -20.80
N ILE A 74 -13.21 7.29 -21.69
CA ILE A 74 -12.06 8.20 -21.59
C ILE A 74 -12.17 9.05 -20.32
N HIS A 75 -13.33 9.62 -20.01
CA HIS A 75 -13.55 10.39 -18.79
C HIS A 75 -13.38 9.54 -17.53
N ALA A 76 -13.86 8.28 -17.55
CA ALA A 76 -13.64 7.32 -16.46
C ALA A 76 -12.15 7.01 -16.27
N MET A 77 -11.37 6.92 -17.34
CA MET A 77 -9.91 6.79 -17.25
C MET A 77 -9.25 8.05 -16.66
N ILE A 78 -9.65 9.24 -17.10
CA ILE A 78 -9.12 10.50 -16.55
C ILE A 78 -9.39 10.59 -15.04
N SER A 79 -10.61 10.25 -14.61
CA SER A 79 -10.95 10.22 -13.19
C SER A 79 -10.09 9.22 -12.40
N ARG A 80 -9.82 8.03 -12.96
CA ARG A 80 -8.92 7.03 -12.35
C ARG A 80 -7.49 7.52 -12.20
N ILE A 81 -6.97 8.24 -13.20
CA ILE A 81 -5.66 8.89 -13.10
C ILE A 81 -5.65 9.89 -11.93
N TRP A 82 -6.68 10.74 -11.82
CA TRP A 82 -6.78 11.68 -10.70
C TRP A 82 -6.97 11.02 -9.34
N LEU A 83 -7.61 9.84 -9.27
CA LEU A 83 -7.67 9.04 -8.05
C LEU A 83 -6.28 8.54 -7.63
N GLU A 84 -5.43 8.13 -8.59
CA GLU A 84 -4.04 7.77 -8.29
C GLU A 84 -3.19 8.95 -7.80
N GLU A 85 -3.49 10.16 -8.29
CA GLU A 85 -2.82 11.41 -7.88
C GLU A 85 -3.41 12.01 -6.59
N GLU A 86 -4.34 11.31 -5.92
CA GLU A 86 -5.02 11.74 -4.68
C GLU A 86 -5.80 13.06 -4.82
N MET A 87 -6.16 13.48 -6.05
CA MET A 87 -6.91 14.71 -6.33
C MET A 87 -8.41 14.43 -6.41
N GLN A 88 -9.06 14.33 -5.25
CA GLN A 88 -10.43 13.81 -5.09
C GLN A 88 -11.47 14.66 -5.84
N GLU A 89 -11.34 15.98 -5.86
CA GLU A 89 -12.30 16.88 -6.49
C GLU A 89 -12.28 16.74 -8.02
N LEU A 90 -11.08 16.64 -8.61
CA LEU A 90 -10.92 16.42 -10.05
C LEU A 90 -11.40 15.03 -10.44
N ALA A 91 -11.06 14.01 -9.65
CA ALA A 91 -11.55 12.65 -9.84
C ALA A 91 -13.08 12.62 -9.85
N LEU A 92 -13.73 13.27 -8.88
CA LEU A 92 -15.19 13.32 -8.78
C LEU A 92 -15.81 14.02 -10.00
N TRP A 93 -15.26 15.16 -10.41
CA TRP A 93 -15.75 15.90 -11.58
C TRP A 93 -15.70 15.04 -12.85
N TRP A 94 -14.57 14.40 -13.12
CA TRP A 94 -14.41 13.54 -14.30
C TRP A 94 -15.27 12.28 -14.23
N ALA A 95 -15.48 11.71 -13.04
CA ALA A 95 -16.36 10.56 -12.88
C ALA A 95 -17.83 10.92 -13.13
N MET A 96 -18.29 12.07 -12.62
CA MET A 96 -19.64 12.59 -12.91
C MET A 96 -19.81 12.84 -14.41
N SER A 97 -18.79 13.42 -15.03
CA SER A 97 -18.75 13.62 -16.49
C SER A 97 -18.80 12.29 -17.25
N ALA A 98 -18.16 11.22 -16.77
CA ALA A 98 -18.25 9.90 -17.38
C ALA A 98 -19.68 9.33 -17.34
N VAL A 99 -20.36 9.44 -16.19
CA VAL A 99 -21.74 8.97 -16.00
C VAL A 99 -22.73 9.83 -16.82
N ASP A 100 -22.51 11.13 -16.95
CA ASP A 100 -23.33 12.00 -17.81
C ASP A 100 -23.27 11.58 -19.29
N ARG A 101 -22.10 11.14 -19.76
CA ARG A 101 -21.91 10.66 -21.14
C ARG A 101 -22.54 9.30 -21.38
N ASP A 102 -22.48 8.40 -20.40
CA ASP A 102 -23.11 7.08 -20.47
C ASP A 102 -23.69 6.66 -19.10
N PRO A 103 -24.98 6.93 -18.85
CA PRO A 103 -25.62 6.62 -17.58
C PRO A 103 -25.78 5.13 -17.27
N GLU A 104 -25.61 4.24 -18.25
CA GLU A 104 -25.72 2.78 -18.07
C GLU A 104 -24.35 2.10 -18.14
N SER A 105 -23.26 2.87 -18.09
CA SER A 105 -21.89 2.34 -18.01
C SER A 105 -21.56 1.92 -16.57
N ALA A 106 -21.42 0.61 -16.35
CA ALA A 106 -20.96 0.06 -15.08
C ALA A 106 -19.57 0.59 -14.69
N GLU A 107 -18.64 0.72 -15.65
CA GLU A 107 -17.31 1.29 -15.43
C GLU A 107 -17.39 2.75 -14.94
N ALA A 108 -18.27 3.57 -15.54
CA ALA A 108 -18.42 4.97 -15.14
C ALA A 108 -19.00 5.10 -13.72
N HIS A 109 -20.02 4.29 -13.38
CA HIS A 109 -20.56 4.22 -12.02
C HIS A 109 -19.55 3.69 -11.01
N PHE A 110 -18.71 2.74 -11.40
CA PHE A 110 -17.67 2.19 -10.53
C PHE A 110 -16.63 3.24 -10.17
N VAL A 111 -16.11 3.96 -11.16
CA VAL A 111 -15.16 5.06 -10.94
C VAL A 111 -15.80 6.22 -10.17
N LEU A 112 -17.08 6.52 -10.40
CA LEU A 112 -17.83 7.49 -9.58
C LEU A 112 -17.92 7.05 -8.12
N GLY A 113 -18.22 5.78 -7.86
CA GLY A 113 -18.20 5.22 -6.51
C GLY A 113 -16.83 5.36 -5.84
N GLN A 114 -15.76 5.05 -6.56
CA GLN A 114 -14.39 5.21 -6.06
C GLN A 114 -14.05 6.67 -5.73
N ALA A 115 -14.39 7.62 -6.61
CA ALA A 115 -14.14 9.03 -6.39
C ALA A 115 -14.97 9.60 -5.22
N GLN A 116 -16.21 9.14 -5.07
CA GLN A 116 -17.06 9.48 -3.92
C GLN A 116 -16.50 8.92 -2.61
N ALA A 117 -16.05 7.66 -2.60
CA ALA A 117 -15.42 7.05 -1.43
C ALA A 117 -14.14 7.80 -1.01
N ALA A 118 -13.30 8.19 -1.98
CA ALA A 118 -12.07 8.93 -1.72
C ALA A 118 -12.33 10.33 -1.14
N GLY A 119 -13.49 10.94 -1.44
CA GLY A 119 -13.95 12.20 -0.86
C GLY A 119 -14.86 12.03 0.36
N ASP A 120 -14.87 10.88 1.02
CA ASP A 120 -15.71 10.54 2.19
C ASP A 120 -17.24 10.66 1.97
N PHE A 121 -17.70 10.70 0.72
CA PHE A 121 -19.11 10.68 0.34
C PHE A 121 -19.68 9.25 0.34
N LEU A 122 -19.54 8.53 1.47
CA LEU A 122 -19.80 7.09 1.59
C LEU A 122 -21.21 6.67 1.19
N ARG A 123 -22.24 7.49 1.49
CA ARG A 123 -23.64 7.18 1.08
C ARG A 123 -23.82 7.21 -0.43
N SER A 124 -23.24 8.21 -1.09
CA SER A 124 -23.30 8.33 -2.55
C SER A 124 -22.51 7.19 -3.20
N SER A 125 -21.34 6.88 -2.64
CA SER A 125 -20.49 5.76 -3.07
C SER A 125 -21.24 4.42 -3.02
N ILE A 126 -21.94 4.12 -1.92
CA ILE A 126 -22.79 2.92 -1.79
C ILE A 126 -23.85 2.86 -2.90
N ALA A 127 -24.51 3.98 -3.21
CA ALA A 127 -25.51 4.02 -4.27
C ALA A 127 -24.89 3.74 -5.66
N SER A 128 -23.72 4.32 -5.94
CA SER A 128 -22.96 4.09 -7.17
C SER A 128 -22.55 2.62 -7.31
N PHE A 129 -21.98 2.00 -6.27
CA PHE A 129 -21.61 0.58 -6.30
C PHE A 129 -22.82 -0.36 -6.42
N ARG A 130 -23.96 -0.04 -5.80
CA ARG A 130 -25.21 -0.78 -6.03
C ARG A 130 -25.67 -0.69 -7.48
N LYS A 131 -25.54 0.47 -8.14
CA LYS A 131 -25.84 0.61 -9.57
C LYS A 131 -24.88 -0.23 -10.42
N VAL A 132 -23.59 -0.29 -10.08
CA VAL A 132 -22.64 -1.21 -10.74
C VAL A 132 -23.12 -2.66 -10.63
N LEU A 133 -23.47 -3.13 -9.43
CA LEU A 133 -23.92 -4.51 -9.22
C LEU A 133 -25.30 -4.80 -9.83
N ALA A 134 -26.13 -3.78 -10.06
CA ALA A 134 -27.38 -3.93 -10.80
C ALA A 134 -27.14 -4.14 -12.31
N LEU A 135 -26.10 -3.48 -12.86
CA LEU A 135 -25.69 -3.63 -14.26
C LEU A 135 -24.85 -4.89 -14.48
N GLU A 136 -23.94 -5.18 -13.55
CA GLU A 136 -22.98 -6.28 -13.59
C GLU A 136 -22.95 -7.02 -12.23
N PRO A 137 -23.85 -7.99 -12.02
CA PRO A 137 -24.00 -8.66 -10.72
C PRO A 137 -22.75 -9.39 -10.20
N ARG A 138 -21.82 -9.75 -11.10
CA ARG A 138 -20.57 -10.46 -10.78
C ARG A 138 -19.34 -9.54 -10.77
N HIS A 139 -19.53 -8.22 -10.71
CA HIS A 139 -18.41 -7.28 -10.64
C HIS A 139 -17.72 -7.37 -9.27
N GLN A 140 -16.65 -8.18 -9.19
CA GLN A 140 -15.91 -8.48 -7.96
C GLN A 140 -15.51 -7.22 -7.18
N ALA A 141 -14.76 -6.31 -7.81
CA ALA A 141 -14.26 -5.10 -7.14
C ALA A 141 -15.38 -4.18 -6.62
N ALA A 142 -16.54 -4.12 -7.28
CA ALA A 142 -17.68 -3.32 -6.83
C ALA A 142 -18.37 -3.94 -5.61
N ARG A 143 -18.42 -5.28 -5.52
CA ARG A 143 -18.97 -5.98 -4.34
C ARG A 143 -18.08 -5.81 -3.12
N LEU A 144 -16.77 -5.95 -3.28
CA LEU A 144 -15.81 -5.66 -2.21
C LEU A 144 -15.90 -4.20 -1.76
N ALA A 145 -15.87 -3.25 -2.71
CA ALA A 145 -15.96 -1.82 -2.40
C ALA A 145 -17.28 -1.44 -1.72
N LEU A 146 -18.40 -2.07 -2.10
CA LEU A 146 -19.69 -1.91 -1.41
C LEU A 146 -19.59 -2.34 0.05
N GLY A 147 -19.06 -3.53 0.34
CA GLY A 147 -18.85 -4.03 1.70
C GLY A 147 -17.99 -3.10 2.55
N VAL A 148 -16.87 -2.63 1.99
CA VAL A 148 -15.97 -1.65 2.63
C VAL A 148 -16.69 -0.34 2.96
N ASN A 149 -17.46 0.21 2.02
CA ASN A 149 -18.18 1.47 2.23
C ASN A 149 -19.35 1.32 3.21
N LEU A 150 -20.03 0.18 3.22
CA LEU A 150 -21.05 -0.15 4.23
C LEU A 150 -20.45 -0.28 5.63
N ARG A 151 -19.22 -0.80 5.76
CA ARG A 151 -18.50 -0.87 7.03
C ARG A 151 -18.06 0.51 7.53
N LEU A 152 -17.65 1.40 6.63
CA LEU A 152 -17.15 2.74 6.98
C LEU A 152 -18.26 3.78 7.18
N THR A 153 -19.48 3.53 6.68
CA THR A 153 -20.56 4.52 6.74
C THR A 153 -20.95 4.86 8.18
N SER A 154 -21.30 6.12 8.44
CA SER A 154 -21.72 6.59 9.77
C SER A 154 -23.01 5.95 10.29
N LEU A 155 -23.76 5.25 9.44
CA LEU A 155 -24.89 4.42 9.84
C LEU A 155 -24.50 3.06 10.43
N HIS A 156 -23.21 2.70 10.38
CA HIS A 156 -22.70 1.46 10.97
C HIS A 156 -23.50 0.24 10.48
N SER A 157 -23.75 0.18 9.16
CA SER A 157 -24.48 -0.90 8.49
C SER A 157 -23.68 -2.21 8.46
N PHE A 158 -23.14 -2.63 9.60
CA PHE A 158 -22.26 -3.79 9.70
C PHE A 158 -22.98 -5.09 9.37
N ALA A 159 -24.26 -5.23 9.71
CA ALA A 159 -25.03 -6.41 9.33
C ALA A 159 -25.06 -6.57 7.80
N GLU A 160 -25.38 -5.50 7.08
CA GLU A 160 -25.35 -5.50 5.61
C GLU A 160 -23.93 -5.67 5.05
N ALA A 161 -22.93 -5.03 5.67
CA ALA A 161 -21.53 -5.18 5.27
C ALA A 161 -21.06 -6.64 5.42
N ILE A 162 -21.37 -7.28 6.55
CA ILE A 162 -21.06 -8.68 6.81
C ILE A 162 -21.78 -9.56 5.80
N GLU A 163 -23.07 -9.37 5.55
CA GLU A 163 -23.81 -10.15 4.55
C GLU A 163 -23.17 -10.04 3.15
N VAL A 164 -22.86 -8.82 2.70
CA VAL A 164 -22.23 -8.58 1.38
C VAL A 164 -20.82 -9.18 1.32
N LEU A 165 -20.03 -9.07 2.38
CA LEU A 165 -18.66 -9.56 2.45
C LEU A 165 -18.59 -11.08 2.63
N THR A 166 -19.56 -11.69 3.32
CA THR A 166 -19.72 -13.16 3.39
C THR A 166 -20.02 -13.71 2.01
N ALA A 167 -21.02 -13.16 1.32
CA ALA A 167 -21.32 -13.55 -0.07
C ALA A 167 -20.13 -13.29 -1.02
N TYR A 168 -19.28 -12.29 -0.73
CA TYR A 168 -18.06 -12.05 -1.48
C TYR A 168 -17.04 -13.17 -1.29
N VAL A 169 -16.69 -13.51 -0.04
CA VAL A 169 -15.67 -14.55 0.22
C VAL A 169 -16.15 -15.95 -0.17
N ASP A 170 -17.45 -16.20 -0.21
CA ASP A 170 -18.01 -17.45 -0.75
C ASP A 170 -17.76 -17.58 -2.26
N ASP A 171 -17.90 -16.49 -3.02
CA ASP A 171 -17.63 -16.45 -4.46
C ASP A 171 -16.12 -16.39 -4.79
N TRP A 172 -15.33 -15.73 -3.94
CA TRP A 172 -13.88 -15.53 -4.10
C TRP A 172 -13.08 -15.92 -2.84
N PRO A 173 -13.03 -17.22 -2.49
CA PRO A 173 -12.46 -17.69 -1.23
C PRO A 173 -10.95 -17.52 -1.09
N THR A 174 -10.25 -17.25 -2.20
CA THR A 174 -8.78 -17.06 -2.24
C THR A 174 -8.36 -15.59 -2.14
N ASP A 175 -9.30 -14.65 -2.05
CA ASP A 175 -8.99 -13.23 -1.94
C ASP A 175 -8.80 -12.80 -0.48
N SER A 176 -7.56 -12.47 -0.12
CA SER A 176 -7.20 -12.03 1.23
C SER A 176 -7.92 -10.76 1.66
N GLU A 177 -8.21 -9.84 0.72
CA GLU A 177 -8.81 -8.55 1.04
C GLU A 177 -10.27 -8.70 1.45
N GLY A 178 -11.01 -9.60 0.79
CA GLY A 178 -12.38 -9.96 1.17
C GLY A 178 -12.46 -10.50 2.59
N TRP A 179 -11.63 -11.49 2.94
CA TRP A 179 -11.58 -12.06 4.29
C TRP A 179 -11.17 -11.03 5.35
N TYR A 180 -10.20 -10.18 5.04
CA TYR A 180 -9.75 -9.11 5.94
C TYR A 180 -10.88 -8.10 6.21
N GLU A 181 -11.59 -7.65 5.19
CA GLU A 181 -12.68 -6.68 5.36
C GLU A 181 -13.88 -7.30 6.07
N LEU A 182 -14.17 -8.59 5.83
CA LEU A 182 -15.19 -9.34 6.59
C LEU A 182 -14.81 -9.44 8.08
N ALA A 183 -13.56 -9.78 8.38
CA ALA A 183 -13.04 -9.84 9.74
C ALA A 183 -13.17 -8.48 10.46
N ARG A 184 -12.83 -7.39 9.77
CA ARG A 184 -12.99 -6.02 10.29
C ARG A 184 -14.45 -5.64 10.53
N ALA A 185 -15.35 -5.97 9.60
CA ALA A 185 -16.77 -5.69 9.75
C ALA A 185 -17.34 -6.44 10.97
N THR A 186 -16.98 -7.71 11.13
CA THR A 186 -17.37 -8.57 12.25
C THR A 186 -16.83 -8.05 13.58
N SER A 187 -15.55 -7.65 13.62
CA SER A 187 -14.91 -7.09 14.80
C SER A 187 -15.59 -5.79 15.27
N LEU A 188 -15.82 -4.85 14.35
CA LEU A 188 -16.48 -3.58 14.67
C LEU A 188 -17.94 -3.79 15.10
N ALA A 189 -18.66 -4.72 14.47
CA ALA A 189 -20.01 -5.08 14.87
C ALA A 189 -20.04 -5.62 16.31
N SER A 190 -19.11 -6.50 16.67
CA SER A 190 -18.97 -7.07 18.01
C SER A 190 -18.72 -5.98 19.08
N ILE A 191 -17.78 -5.06 18.83
CA ILE A 191 -17.46 -3.94 19.73
C ILE A 191 -18.70 -3.09 20.00
N LEU A 192 -19.44 -2.73 18.95
CA LEU A 192 -20.60 -1.84 19.09
C LEU A 192 -21.86 -2.56 19.62
N SER A 193 -21.94 -3.88 19.43
CA SER A 193 -23.05 -4.71 19.90
C SER A 193 -22.83 -5.32 21.30
N HIS A 194 -21.72 -5.00 21.98
CA HIS A 194 -21.33 -5.57 23.28
C HIS A 194 -21.27 -7.12 23.31
N CYS A 195 -21.02 -7.76 22.16
CA CYS A 195 -20.82 -9.20 22.05
C CYS A 195 -19.32 -9.52 22.00
N PRO A 196 -18.81 -10.58 22.64
CA PRO A 196 -17.38 -10.86 22.70
C PRO A 196 -16.76 -11.16 21.33
N SER A 197 -15.49 -10.76 21.18
CA SER A 197 -14.72 -10.54 19.94
C SER A 197 -14.13 -11.78 19.25
N ASP A 198 -14.65 -12.98 19.51
CA ASP A 198 -14.00 -14.22 19.10
C ASP A 198 -14.26 -14.62 17.63
N GLU A 199 -15.30 -14.08 16.99
CA GLU A 199 -15.68 -14.46 15.62
C GLU A 199 -14.77 -13.83 14.54
N ALA A 200 -14.12 -12.69 14.84
CA ALA A 200 -13.26 -12.00 13.87
C ALA A 200 -11.87 -12.63 13.74
N ALA A 201 -11.32 -13.19 14.83
CA ALA A 201 -10.00 -13.81 14.84
C ALA A 201 -9.82 -14.95 13.80
N PRO A 202 -10.74 -15.93 13.66
CA PRO A 202 -10.60 -16.95 12.63
C PRO A 202 -10.66 -16.39 11.22
N LEU A 203 -11.43 -15.31 10.99
CA LEU A 203 -11.52 -14.64 9.68
C LEU A 203 -10.22 -13.93 9.31
N PHE A 204 -9.58 -13.26 10.28
CA PHE A 204 -8.25 -12.68 10.08
C PHE A 204 -7.19 -13.77 9.79
N ARG A 205 -7.24 -14.91 10.48
CA ARG A 205 -6.34 -16.04 10.17
C ARG A 205 -6.62 -16.61 8.78
N GLN A 206 -7.87 -16.70 8.36
CA GLN A 206 -8.24 -17.14 7.01
C GLN A 206 -7.68 -16.20 5.94
N ALA A 207 -7.74 -14.87 6.16
CA ALA A 207 -7.15 -13.89 5.26
C ALA A 207 -5.64 -14.13 5.02
N ARG A 208 -4.90 -14.58 6.05
CA ARG A 208 -3.47 -14.91 5.94
C ARG A 208 -3.17 -16.17 5.12
N THR A 209 -4.15 -17.04 4.93
CA THR A 209 -3.98 -18.25 4.10
C THR A 209 -4.20 -17.98 2.60
N CYS A 210 -4.74 -16.81 2.27
CA CYS A 210 -5.10 -16.44 0.91
C CYS A 210 -3.92 -15.79 0.17
N ALA A 211 -3.90 -15.90 -1.15
CA ALA A 211 -2.87 -15.24 -1.96
C ALA A 211 -3.04 -13.71 -1.90
N GLY A 212 -1.94 -12.95 -1.84
CA GLY A 212 -2.00 -11.49 -1.81
C GLY A 212 -2.10 -10.86 -0.42
N TYR A 213 -2.17 -11.68 0.64
CA TYR A 213 -2.30 -11.21 2.03
C TYR A 213 -1.08 -10.44 2.53
N GLU A 214 0.05 -10.49 1.83
CA GLU A 214 1.31 -9.84 2.19
C GLU A 214 1.13 -8.33 2.39
N LYS A 215 0.17 -7.73 1.64
CA LYS A 215 -0.19 -6.31 1.78
C LYS A 215 -0.91 -5.99 3.09
N LEU A 216 -1.58 -6.98 3.67
CA LEU A 216 -2.44 -6.87 4.84
C LEU A 216 -1.78 -7.48 6.08
N GLU A 217 -0.66 -8.20 5.96
CA GLU A 217 -0.07 -8.97 7.05
C GLU A 217 0.19 -8.12 8.31
N TYR A 218 0.72 -6.89 8.17
CA TYR A 218 0.90 -6.03 9.34
C TYR A 218 -0.43 -5.64 9.98
N GLN A 219 -1.42 -5.30 9.16
CA GLN A 219 -2.73 -4.88 9.65
C GLN A 219 -3.43 -6.05 10.36
N ILE A 220 -3.35 -7.25 9.79
CA ILE A 220 -3.84 -8.48 10.40
C ILE A 220 -3.08 -8.77 11.71
N HIS A 221 -1.76 -8.57 11.72
CA HIS A 221 -0.97 -8.72 12.94
C HIS A 221 -1.41 -7.75 14.04
N CYS A 222 -1.67 -6.47 13.74
CA CYS A 222 -2.21 -5.53 14.73
C CYS A 222 -3.54 -6.02 15.33
N TRP A 223 -4.41 -6.62 14.51
CA TRP A 223 -5.68 -7.19 14.98
C TRP A 223 -5.51 -8.44 15.83
N LEU A 224 -4.53 -9.28 15.51
CA LEU A 224 -4.27 -10.56 16.18
C LEU A 224 -3.13 -10.48 17.20
N ARG A 225 -2.65 -9.28 17.56
CA ARG A 225 -1.39 -9.08 18.30
C ARG A 225 -1.29 -9.99 19.54
N ASP A 226 -2.29 -9.94 20.42
CA ASP A 226 -2.23 -10.70 21.67
C ASP A 226 -2.41 -12.23 21.47
N LEU A 227 -2.89 -12.66 20.30
CA LEU A 227 -3.15 -14.07 19.96
C LEU A 227 -1.99 -14.73 19.19
N ASP A 228 -1.30 -13.99 18.33
CA ASP A 228 -0.28 -14.50 17.40
C ASP A 228 1.16 -14.14 17.82
N GLU A 229 1.33 -13.25 18.81
CA GLU A 229 2.65 -12.95 19.35
C GLU A 229 3.23 -14.10 20.17
N THR A 230 4.49 -14.43 19.89
CA THR A 230 5.27 -15.31 20.77
C THR A 230 5.65 -14.56 22.03
N GLU A 231 5.93 -15.27 23.12
CA GLU A 231 6.52 -14.68 24.34
C GLU A 231 7.75 -13.81 24.04
N ALA A 232 8.54 -14.22 23.05
CA ALA A 232 9.69 -13.45 22.59
C ALA A 232 9.32 -12.11 21.92
N GLN A 233 8.25 -12.08 21.12
CA GLN A 233 7.78 -10.84 20.51
C GLN A 233 7.14 -9.93 21.56
N GLN A 234 6.30 -10.47 22.45
CA GLN A 234 5.71 -9.71 23.56
C GLN A 234 6.80 -9.10 24.45
N ALA A 235 7.81 -9.89 24.82
CA ALA A 235 8.93 -9.42 25.62
C ALA A 235 9.78 -8.34 24.92
N ALA A 236 9.86 -8.38 23.58
CA ALA A 236 10.56 -7.36 22.81
C ALA A 236 9.69 -6.10 22.61
N ALA A 237 8.41 -6.25 22.28
CA ALA A 237 7.46 -5.15 22.14
C ALA A 237 7.34 -4.36 23.46
N ALA A 238 7.36 -5.03 24.60
CA ALA A 238 7.36 -4.40 25.93
C ALA A 238 8.60 -3.53 26.23
N LEU A 239 9.67 -3.62 25.42
CA LEU A 239 10.83 -2.72 25.53
C LEU A 239 10.64 -1.42 24.73
N LEU A 240 9.74 -1.40 23.75
CA LEU A 240 9.49 -0.22 22.94
C LEU A 240 8.83 0.88 23.78
N PRO A 241 9.07 2.17 23.48
CA PRO A 241 8.34 3.26 24.12
C PRO A 241 6.85 3.21 23.84
N GLU A 242 6.08 3.41 24.91
CA GLU A 242 4.64 3.56 24.83
C GLU A 242 4.29 4.88 24.15
N LYS A 243 3.07 4.98 23.63
CA LYS A 243 2.58 6.16 22.93
C LYS A 243 2.73 7.42 23.79
N GLU A 244 2.37 7.34 25.06
CA GLU A 244 2.45 8.43 26.03
C GLU A 244 3.89 8.92 26.23
N GLU A 245 4.88 8.03 26.13
CA GLU A 245 6.29 8.41 26.20
C GLU A 245 6.75 9.12 24.92
N LEU A 246 6.26 8.68 23.75
CA LEU A 246 6.53 9.33 22.46
C LEU A 246 5.90 10.72 22.36
N GLU A 247 4.75 10.94 23.00
CA GLU A 247 4.07 12.25 23.07
C GLU A 247 4.87 13.30 23.86
N LEU A 248 5.84 12.90 24.67
CA LEU A 248 6.76 13.81 25.35
C LEU A 248 7.86 14.34 24.42
N LEU A 249 8.04 13.75 23.25
CA LEU A 249 9.02 14.20 22.27
C LEU A 249 8.46 15.35 21.42
N GLU A 250 9.34 16.28 21.07
CA GLU A 250 9.06 17.27 20.03
C GLU A 250 8.73 16.58 18.68
N PRO A 251 7.83 17.12 17.84
CA PRO A 251 7.39 16.48 16.60
C PRO A 251 8.54 16.02 15.70
N ARG A 252 9.61 16.82 15.58
CA ARG A 252 10.77 16.46 14.76
C ARG A 252 11.56 15.27 15.32
N ALA A 253 11.60 15.08 16.63
CA ALA A 253 12.21 13.91 17.26
C ALA A 253 11.35 12.65 17.01
N VAL A 254 10.03 12.77 16.99
CA VAL A 254 9.13 11.67 16.58
C VAL A 254 9.38 11.26 15.12
N VAL A 255 9.57 12.24 14.21
CA VAL A 255 9.96 11.96 12.82
C VAL A 255 11.30 11.22 12.76
N ALA A 256 12.28 11.64 13.56
CA ALA A 256 13.57 10.98 13.63
C ALA A 256 13.44 9.54 14.15
N TYR A 257 12.68 9.32 15.22
CA TYR A 257 12.40 8.00 15.78
C TYR A 257 11.81 7.03 14.73
N ALA A 258 10.72 7.43 14.07
CA ALA A 258 10.06 6.60 13.05
C ALA A 258 11.00 6.23 11.89
N ARG A 259 11.82 7.18 11.43
CA ARG A 259 12.82 6.94 10.38
C ARG A 259 13.88 5.94 10.81
N ARG A 260 14.33 5.99 12.07
CA ARG A 260 15.34 5.07 12.60
C ARG A 260 14.81 3.64 12.68
N SER A 261 13.55 3.45 13.09
CA SER A 261 12.88 2.14 13.05
C SER A 261 12.85 1.57 11.63
N ALA A 262 12.52 2.39 10.64
CA ALA A 262 12.53 1.98 9.23
C ALA A 262 13.92 1.58 8.72
N TRP A 263 14.97 2.31 9.09
CA TRP A 263 16.34 2.00 8.66
C TRP A 263 16.88 0.66 9.20
N ARG A 264 16.39 0.18 10.35
CA ARG A 264 16.81 -1.12 10.90
C ARG A 264 16.29 -2.31 10.12
N VAL A 265 15.18 -2.16 9.40
CA VAL A 265 14.61 -3.24 8.59
C VAL A 265 14.90 -3.09 7.10
N HIS A 266 15.51 -1.97 6.69
CA HIS A 266 15.95 -1.74 5.30
C HIS A 266 16.72 -2.93 4.70
N PRO A 267 17.70 -3.56 5.40
CA PRO A 267 18.46 -4.66 4.80
C PRO A 267 17.62 -5.88 4.45
N LEU A 268 16.42 -6.00 5.01
CA LEU A 268 15.50 -7.09 4.73
C LEU A 268 14.85 -6.97 3.34
N LEU A 269 15.03 -5.85 2.65
CA LEU A 269 14.59 -5.66 1.26
C LEU A 269 15.28 -6.58 0.25
N ALA A 270 16.42 -7.17 0.61
CA ALA A 270 17.11 -8.14 -0.25
C ALA A 270 16.25 -9.38 -0.52
N TYR A 271 15.36 -9.75 0.41
CA TYR A 271 14.62 -11.02 0.37
C TYR A 271 13.44 -11.06 -0.61
N VAL A 272 13.36 -10.11 -1.53
CA VAL A 272 12.31 -10.02 -2.56
C VAL A 272 12.80 -10.55 -3.92
N GLU A 273 13.86 -11.37 -3.95
CA GLU A 273 14.67 -11.63 -5.15
C GLU A 273 13.88 -12.15 -6.36
N GLU A 274 13.02 -13.14 -6.16
CA GLU A 274 12.30 -13.82 -7.24
C GLU A 274 11.13 -13.02 -7.78
N GLU A 275 10.46 -12.25 -6.90
CA GLU A 275 9.24 -11.52 -7.24
C GLU A 275 9.51 -10.05 -7.59
N ALA A 276 10.75 -9.58 -7.44
CA ALA A 276 11.18 -8.22 -7.69
C ALA A 276 11.04 -7.76 -9.16
N THR A 277 10.40 -6.61 -9.37
CA THR A 277 10.05 -6.02 -10.66
C THR A 277 11.27 -5.33 -11.20
N PRO A 278 11.36 -5.15 -12.52
CA PRO A 278 12.38 -4.29 -13.11
C PRO A 278 12.46 -2.90 -12.45
N ALA A 279 11.31 -2.27 -12.14
CA ALA A 279 11.27 -0.96 -11.48
C ALA A 279 11.78 -1.01 -10.03
N TYR A 280 11.43 -2.05 -9.27
CA TYR A 280 11.92 -2.28 -7.91
C TYR A 280 13.43 -2.53 -7.90
N ARG A 281 13.88 -3.51 -8.70
CA ARG A 281 15.30 -3.85 -8.85
C ARG A 281 16.12 -2.63 -9.25
N LYS A 282 15.62 -1.83 -10.21
CA LYS A 282 16.26 -0.59 -10.64
C LYS A 282 16.41 0.42 -9.50
N ARG A 283 15.36 0.67 -8.73
CA ARG A 283 15.44 1.62 -7.61
C ARG A 283 16.38 1.13 -6.52
N VAL A 284 16.27 -0.13 -6.11
CA VAL A 284 17.22 -0.72 -5.15
C VAL A 284 18.64 -0.63 -5.69
N ALA A 285 18.86 -0.93 -6.98
CA ALA A 285 20.15 -0.77 -7.65
C ALA A 285 20.63 0.70 -7.65
N GLU A 286 19.76 1.68 -7.82
CA GLU A 286 20.12 3.11 -7.73
C GLU A 286 20.39 3.58 -6.29
N GLY A 287 20.28 2.69 -5.29
CA GLY A 287 20.36 3.06 -3.87
C GLY A 287 19.14 3.86 -3.40
N LEU A 288 18.06 3.82 -4.18
CA LEU A 288 16.81 4.48 -3.89
C LEU A 288 15.82 3.48 -3.29
N LEU A 289 15.19 3.89 -2.20
CA LEU A 289 14.00 3.20 -1.71
C LEU A 289 12.87 3.33 -2.75
N PRO A 290 12.26 2.22 -3.19
CA PRO A 290 11.22 2.28 -4.19
C PRO A 290 10.00 3.11 -3.77
N ARG A 291 9.59 4.13 -4.54
CA ARG A 291 8.32 4.86 -4.24
C ARG A 291 7.07 3.99 -4.46
N ARG A 292 7.16 2.99 -5.33
CA ARG A 292 6.12 2.00 -5.62
C ARG A 292 6.80 0.64 -5.54
N PHE A 293 6.28 -0.23 -4.68
CA PHE A 293 6.75 -1.58 -4.47
C PHE A 293 5.82 -2.54 -5.18
N LEU A 294 6.32 -3.74 -5.42
CA LEU A 294 5.50 -4.86 -5.89
C LEU A 294 4.61 -5.46 -4.82
N SER A 295 3.59 -6.16 -5.30
CA SER A 295 2.92 -7.24 -4.60
C SER A 295 3.69 -8.53 -4.80
N GLY A 296 4.56 -8.84 -3.86
CA GLY A 296 5.31 -10.10 -3.81
C GLY A 296 6.18 -10.15 -2.57
N ASN A 297 6.01 -11.22 -1.78
CA ASN A 297 6.65 -11.55 -0.51
C ASN A 297 6.20 -10.74 0.73
N VAL A 298 5.89 -11.46 1.81
CA VAL A 298 5.43 -10.94 3.11
C VAL A 298 6.42 -9.93 3.70
N VAL A 299 7.72 -10.24 3.66
CA VAL A 299 8.76 -9.36 4.24
C VAL A 299 8.78 -8.02 3.53
N ALA A 300 8.60 -7.99 2.21
CA ALA A 300 8.56 -6.76 1.43
C ALA A 300 7.37 -5.87 1.82
N GLY A 301 6.19 -6.47 1.97
CA GLY A 301 4.95 -5.79 2.37
C GLY A 301 5.05 -5.16 3.76
N LEU A 302 5.66 -5.87 4.71
CA LEU A 302 5.85 -5.36 6.07
C LEU A 302 6.92 -4.27 6.15
N VAL A 303 8.07 -4.45 5.50
CA VAL A 303 9.09 -3.39 5.38
C VAL A 303 8.45 -2.12 4.81
N MET A 304 7.57 -2.29 3.81
CA MET A 304 6.84 -1.17 3.24
C MET A 304 5.91 -0.47 4.18
N THR A 305 5.25 -1.23 5.03
CA THR A 305 4.35 -0.68 6.03
C THR A 305 5.11 0.21 7.01
N VAL A 306 6.29 -0.23 7.48
CA VAL A 306 7.20 0.58 8.30
C VAL A 306 7.57 1.90 7.60
N TYR A 307 7.98 1.83 6.33
CA TYR A 307 8.36 3.02 5.57
C TYR A 307 7.20 3.98 5.31
N ARG A 308 6.00 3.45 5.04
CA ARG A 308 4.80 4.26 4.83
C ARG A 308 4.48 5.07 6.08
N TYR A 309 4.50 4.45 7.25
CA TYR A 309 4.32 5.19 8.50
C TYR A 309 5.38 6.26 8.70
N ALA A 310 6.67 5.92 8.54
CA ALA A 310 7.73 6.91 8.68
C ALA A 310 7.63 8.07 7.66
N LYS A 311 7.16 7.80 6.45
CA LYS A 311 6.93 8.83 5.42
C LYS A 311 5.71 9.70 5.75
N GLN A 312 4.63 9.10 6.23
CA GLN A 312 3.41 9.82 6.59
C GLN A 312 3.66 10.74 7.79
N VAL A 313 4.33 10.25 8.83
CA VAL A 313 4.84 11.03 9.96
C VAL A 313 5.60 12.27 9.47
N ARG A 314 6.48 12.08 8.49
CA ARG A 314 7.23 13.20 7.89
C ARG A 314 6.32 14.19 7.15
N LYS A 315 5.40 13.70 6.30
CA LYS A 315 4.47 14.54 5.52
C LYS A 315 3.59 15.38 6.43
N GLU A 316 3.05 14.79 7.49
CA GLU A 316 2.21 15.47 8.48
C GLU A 316 2.99 16.54 9.26
N ALA A 317 4.23 16.22 9.67
CA ALA A 317 5.10 17.20 10.30
C ALA A 317 5.47 18.38 9.37
N GLU A 318 5.67 18.12 8.06
CA GLU A 318 5.98 19.15 7.05
C GLU A 318 4.76 20.02 6.70
N ALA A 319 3.54 19.47 6.76
CA ALA A 319 2.29 20.18 6.43
C ALA A 319 1.86 21.22 7.50
N ALA A 320 2.62 21.38 8.59
CA ALA A 320 2.34 22.28 9.72
C ALA A 320 0.98 22.07 10.43
N THR A 321 0.23 21.03 10.06
CA THR A 321 -0.89 20.49 10.83
C THR A 321 -0.34 19.62 11.94
N ILE A 322 0.01 20.25 13.07
CA ILE A 322 0.60 19.55 14.24
C ILE A 322 -0.51 18.80 14.99
N ASP A 323 -0.96 17.68 14.43
CA ASP A 323 -1.68 16.66 15.20
C ASP A 323 -0.65 15.67 15.76
N LEU A 324 -0.09 16.01 16.93
CA LEU A 324 0.95 15.22 17.58
C LEU A 324 0.48 13.78 17.86
N TYR A 325 -0.81 13.59 18.10
CA TYR A 325 -1.39 12.28 18.39
C TYR A 325 -1.28 11.32 17.21
N ASN A 326 -1.57 11.78 15.99
CA ASN A 326 -1.45 10.96 14.78
C ASN A 326 0.02 10.66 14.45
N LEU A 327 0.88 11.65 14.66
CA LEU A 327 2.32 11.53 14.46
C LEU A 327 2.93 10.43 15.35
N THR A 328 2.59 10.43 16.65
CA THR A 328 3.10 9.45 17.61
C THR A 328 2.53 8.06 17.36
N GLU A 329 1.24 7.94 17.05
CA GLU A 329 0.59 6.67 16.70
C GLU A 329 1.25 6.01 15.48
N GLN A 330 1.54 6.77 14.43
CA GLN A 330 2.21 6.22 13.26
C GLN A 330 3.67 5.85 13.55
N ALA A 331 4.35 6.60 14.42
CA ALA A 331 5.72 6.29 14.83
C ALA A 331 5.81 4.99 15.65
N GLU A 332 4.87 4.77 16.58
CA GLU A 332 4.70 3.52 17.32
C GLU A 332 4.46 2.35 16.36
N ARG A 333 3.49 2.49 15.44
CA ARG A 333 3.22 1.47 14.42
C ARG A 333 4.41 1.18 13.51
N ALA A 334 5.26 2.16 13.23
CA ALA A 334 6.49 1.92 12.48
C ALA A 334 7.46 1.01 13.26
N ALA A 335 7.58 1.18 14.59
CA ALA A 335 8.43 0.36 15.43
C ALA A 335 7.91 -1.08 15.56
N ASP A 336 6.61 -1.25 15.80
CA ASP A 336 5.97 -2.57 15.86
C ASP A 336 6.09 -3.34 14.54
N ALA A 337 5.79 -2.66 13.42
CA ALA A 337 5.95 -3.25 12.10
C ALA A 337 7.40 -3.67 11.84
N ALA A 338 8.39 -2.91 12.35
CA ALA A 338 9.80 -3.23 12.18
C ALA A 338 10.19 -4.48 12.98
N LEU A 339 9.76 -4.58 14.24
CA LEU A 339 9.99 -5.76 15.08
C LEU A 339 9.37 -7.01 14.45
N TYR A 340 8.14 -6.89 13.98
CA TYR A 340 7.41 -7.99 13.35
C TYR A 340 8.05 -8.42 12.02
N THR A 341 8.49 -7.47 11.19
CA THR A 341 9.25 -7.76 9.96
C THR A 341 10.52 -8.56 10.26
N ALA A 342 11.28 -8.15 11.29
CA ALA A 342 12.49 -8.84 11.68
C ALA A 342 12.18 -10.26 12.17
N ARG A 343 11.08 -10.47 12.90
CA ARG A 343 10.64 -11.80 13.33
C ARG A 343 10.44 -12.73 12.13
N LEU A 344 9.68 -12.32 11.12
CA LEU A 344 9.43 -13.16 9.95
C LEU A 344 10.72 -13.59 9.25
N TYR A 345 11.69 -12.68 9.14
CA TYR A 345 12.99 -13.00 8.58
C TYR A 345 13.79 -13.98 9.47
N LEU A 346 13.88 -13.69 10.78
CA LEU A 346 14.75 -14.44 11.69
C LEU A 346 14.21 -15.84 11.99
N GLN A 347 12.89 -16.03 12.00
CA GLN A 347 12.26 -17.32 12.27
C GLN A 347 12.64 -18.41 11.26
N ASP A 348 12.88 -18.04 10.01
CA ASP A 348 13.33 -18.96 8.97
C ASP A 348 14.82 -19.35 9.09
N ARG A 349 15.60 -18.55 9.84
CA ARG A 349 17.07 -18.62 9.85
C ARG A 349 17.68 -19.03 11.18
N MET A 350 16.92 -18.98 12.27
CA MET A 350 17.45 -19.10 13.62
C MET A 350 16.58 -20.00 14.50
N SER A 351 17.17 -20.53 15.57
CA SER A 351 16.38 -21.23 16.60
C SER A 351 15.41 -20.26 17.29
N PRO A 352 14.30 -20.75 17.91
CA PRO A 352 13.37 -19.88 18.63
C PRO A 352 14.02 -19.04 19.74
N ALA A 353 15.01 -19.62 20.45
CA ALA A 353 15.73 -18.92 21.50
C ALA A 353 16.61 -17.78 20.95
N ASP A 354 17.34 -18.05 19.87
CA ASP A 354 18.21 -17.05 19.24
C ASP A 354 17.40 -15.95 18.54
N CYS A 355 16.28 -16.33 17.90
CA CYS A 355 15.33 -15.38 17.34
C CYS A 355 14.80 -14.44 18.44
N GLY A 356 14.39 -14.97 19.60
CA GLY A 356 13.93 -14.14 20.71
C GLY A 356 15.01 -13.25 21.32
N ALA A 357 16.26 -13.70 21.35
CA ALA A 357 17.38 -12.84 21.74
C ALA A 357 17.59 -11.69 20.75
N ALA A 358 17.59 -11.98 19.46
CA ALA A 358 17.75 -10.98 18.39
C ALA A 358 16.60 -9.95 18.36
N LEU A 359 15.35 -10.38 18.60
CA LEU A 359 14.19 -9.48 18.70
C LEU A 359 14.31 -8.51 19.88
N ARG A 360 14.73 -9.00 21.06
CA ARG A 360 14.95 -8.13 22.23
C ARG A 360 16.09 -7.14 21.99
N GLU A 361 17.16 -7.57 21.35
CA GLU A 361 18.28 -6.68 20.98
C GLU A 361 17.83 -5.57 20.01
N LEU A 362 17.00 -5.93 19.01
CA LEU A 362 16.41 -4.97 18.08
C LEU A 362 15.51 -3.95 18.78
N ALA A 363 14.63 -4.43 19.67
CA ALA A 363 13.74 -3.57 20.44
C ALA A 363 14.51 -2.66 21.41
N GLN A 364 15.52 -3.19 22.11
CA GLN A 364 16.39 -2.40 22.97
C GLN A 364 17.10 -1.29 22.20
N ALA A 365 17.67 -1.61 21.03
CA ALA A 365 18.30 -0.59 20.20
C ALA A 365 17.29 0.52 19.78
N THR A 366 16.02 0.18 19.61
CA THR A 366 14.95 1.14 19.29
C THR A 366 14.54 1.96 20.51
N ARG A 367 14.57 1.39 21.71
CA ARG A 367 14.40 2.11 22.98
C ARG A 367 15.55 3.08 23.26
N ASP A 368 16.79 2.67 22.99
CA ASP A 368 17.97 3.52 23.17
C ASP A 368 17.91 4.76 22.25
N ASP A 369 17.36 4.60 21.04
CA ASP A 369 17.08 5.73 20.14
C ASP A 369 16.14 6.75 20.75
N PHE A 370 15.03 6.29 21.32
CA PHE A 370 14.08 7.14 22.00
C PHE A 370 14.76 7.94 23.13
N GLN A 371 15.54 7.26 23.98
CA GLN A 371 16.28 7.91 25.08
C GLN A 371 17.31 8.93 24.58
N MET A 372 18.01 8.61 23.48
CA MET A 372 18.96 9.54 22.85
C MET A 372 18.23 10.79 22.34
N LEU A 373 17.09 10.62 21.69
CA LEU A 373 16.30 11.70 21.09
C LEU A 373 15.68 12.65 22.11
N GLN A 374 15.44 12.20 23.35
CA GLN A 374 14.95 13.07 24.44
C GLN A 374 15.90 14.25 24.75
N ASN A 375 17.20 14.09 24.49
CA ASN A 375 18.23 15.06 24.89
C ASN A 375 19.05 15.61 23.69
N CYS A 376 18.67 15.29 22.46
CA CYS A 376 19.41 15.69 21.27
C CYS A 376 18.96 17.05 20.71
N ASP A 377 19.93 17.85 20.25
CA ASP A 377 19.65 19.00 19.39
C ASP A 377 19.19 18.52 18.01
N ILE A 378 17.88 18.62 17.77
CA ILE A 378 17.22 18.02 16.61
C ILE A 378 17.67 18.66 15.29
N LEU A 379 18.17 19.90 15.32
CA LEU A 379 18.70 20.58 14.13
C LEU A 379 19.98 19.93 13.60
N GLN A 380 20.71 19.19 14.44
CA GLN A 380 21.93 18.47 14.04
C GLN A 380 21.63 17.12 13.38
N LEU A 381 20.39 16.60 13.48
CA LEU A 381 20.00 15.30 12.95
C LEU A 381 19.69 15.31 11.43
N GLU A 382 19.44 16.47 10.83
CA GLU A 382 18.99 16.59 9.43
C GLU A 382 20.09 16.31 8.39
N ASN A 383 21.37 16.29 8.78
CA ASN A 383 22.48 16.21 7.83
C ASN A 383 23.03 14.80 7.53
N ASP A 384 22.68 13.76 8.30
CA ASP A 384 23.38 12.48 8.20
C ASP A 384 22.62 11.39 7.43
N ARG A 385 23.14 11.09 6.23
CA ARG A 385 22.92 9.83 5.51
C ARG A 385 23.51 8.69 6.34
N GLU A 386 22.72 7.70 6.77
CA GLU A 386 23.08 6.33 7.26
C GLU A 386 24.21 6.14 8.30
N SER A 387 25.19 7.04 8.42
CA SER A 387 26.52 6.82 8.99
C SER A 387 26.62 7.21 10.45
N CYS A 388 25.81 8.14 10.92
CA CYS A 388 25.89 8.62 12.31
C CYS A 388 25.05 7.75 13.26
N VAL A 389 23.91 7.24 12.79
CA VAL A 389 22.90 6.65 13.70
C VAL A 389 23.12 5.17 14.02
N GLN A 390 23.42 4.33 13.02
CA GLN A 390 23.71 2.91 13.27
C GLN A 390 25.05 2.72 14.01
N HIS A 391 25.94 3.72 13.93
CA HIS A 391 27.26 3.68 14.56
C HIS A 391 27.19 3.99 16.06
N CYS A 392 26.28 4.88 16.50
CA CYS A 392 26.17 5.27 17.92
C CYS A 392 25.49 4.21 18.80
N ILE A 393 24.51 3.46 18.29
CA ILE A 393 23.62 2.65 19.14
C ILE A 393 24.22 1.26 19.41
N TRP A 394 24.78 0.61 18.39
CA TRP A 394 25.48 -0.68 18.55
C TRP A 394 26.98 -0.50 18.86
N GLN A 395 27.39 0.68 19.34
CA GLN A 395 28.80 0.99 19.64
C GLN A 395 29.74 0.63 18.48
N GLY A 396 29.30 0.87 17.24
CA GLY A 396 30.05 0.58 16.02
C GLY A 396 30.05 -0.87 15.55
N LYS A 397 29.42 -1.83 16.26
CA LYS A 397 29.36 -3.24 15.84
C LYS A 397 27.93 -3.79 15.85
N PRO A 398 27.23 -3.79 14.70
CA PRO A 398 25.90 -4.37 14.60
C PRO A 398 25.86 -5.85 15.03
N PRO A 399 24.70 -6.37 15.43
CA PRO A 399 24.51 -7.80 15.69
C PRO A 399 24.84 -8.65 14.47
N ALA A 400 25.29 -9.89 14.68
CA ALA A 400 25.68 -10.79 13.58
C ALA A 400 24.55 -11.04 12.57
N TRP A 401 23.30 -11.20 13.05
CA TRP A 401 22.13 -11.39 12.17
C TRP A 401 21.91 -10.17 11.25
N TYR A 402 22.11 -8.96 11.78
CA TYR A 402 21.94 -7.72 11.03
C TYR A 402 23.08 -7.53 10.02
N GLN A 403 24.32 -7.84 10.43
CA GLN A 403 25.46 -7.85 9.52
C GLN A 403 25.23 -8.80 8.35
N SER A 404 24.71 -10.01 8.62
CA SER A 404 24.39 -11.00 7.60
C SER A 404 23.31 -10.49 6.63
N ALA A 405 22.20 -9.96 7.14
CA ALA A 405 21.15 -9.38 6.28
C ALA A 405 21.66 -8.20 5.44
N ARG A 406 22.48 -7.33 6.03
CA ARG A 406 23.11 -6.19 5.34
C ARG A 406 24.09 -6.62 4.26
N GLU A 407 24.87 -7.66 4.51
CA GLU A 407 25.81 -8.18 3.54
C GLU A 407 25.08 -8.81 2.35
N HIS A 408 24.04 -9.60 2.63
CA HIS A 408 23.16 -10.14 1.59
C HIS A 408 22.52 -9.02 0.75
N PHE A 409 21.98 -7.98 1.40
CA PHE A 409 21.45 -6.80 0.70
C PHE A 409 22.46 -6.14 -0.24
N LYS A 410 23.71 -5.94 0.21
CA LYS A 410 24.75 -5.35 -0.64
C LYS A 410 25.06 -6.23 -1.85
N GLN A 411 25.08 -7.54 -1.68
CA GLN A 411 25.32 -8.50 -2.76
C GLN A 411 24.18 -8.48 -3.78
N THR A 412 22.92 -8.56 -3.33
CA THR A 412 21.73 -8.47 -4.19
C THR A 412 21.67 -7.14 -4.94
N GLN A 413 21.92 -6.02 -4.25
CA GLN A 413 21.97 -4.71 -4.86
C GLN A 413 23.07 -4.61 -5.93
N ALA A 414 24.26 -5.14 -5.67
CA ALA A 414 25.36 -5.15 -6.64
C ALA A 414 25.05 -6.02 -7.87
N ALA A 415 24.40 -7.18 -7.66
CA ALA A 415 23.94 -8.04 -8.74
C ALA A 415 22.95 -7.30 -9.65
N TRP A 416 21.92 -6.65 -9.08
CA TRP A 416 20.95 -5.88 -9.86
C TRP A 416 21.54 -4.65 -10.54
N LYS A 417 22.50 -3.95 -9.91
CA LYS A 417 23.26 -2.86 -10.56
C LYS A 417 23.94 -3.36 -11.84
N SER A 418 24.59 -4.52 -11.76
CA SER A 418 25.29 -5.12 -12.90
C SER A 418 24.32 -5.58 -13.99
N GLU A 419 23.23 -6.26 -13.62
CA GLU A 419 22.17 -6.74 -14.54
C GLU A 419 21.51 -5.57 -15.30
N LEU A 420 21.21 -4.47 -14.61
CA LEU A 420 20.46 -3.34 -15.16
C LEU A 420 21.33 -2.24 -15.77
N GLN A 421 22.67 -2.38 -15.73
CA GLN A 421 23.63 -1.38 -16.21
C GLN A 421 23.44 0.02 -15.59
N VAL A 422 22.98 0.06 -14.33
CA VAL A 422 22.84 1.30 -13.57
C VAL A 422 24.23 1.75 -13.13
N LYS A 423 24.59 3.01 -13.46
CA LYS A 423 25.88 3.60 -13.10
C LYS A 423 25.98 4.02 -11.64
#